data_AF-A0A7V8WHZ9-F1
#
_entry.id   AF-A0A7V8WHZ9-F1
#
_cell.length_a   1.000
_cell.length_b   1.000
_cell.length_c   1.000
_cell.angle_alpha   90.00
_cell.angle_beta   90.00
_cell.angle_gamma   90.00
#
_symmetry.space_group_name_H-M   'P 1'
#
loop_
_entity.id
_entity.type
_entity.pdbx_description
1 polymer ?
#
loop_
_entity_poly.entity_id
_entity_poly.type
_entity_poly.pdbx_seq_one_letter_code
_entity_poly.pdbx_strand_id
1 'polypeptide(L)'
;MTTPREIRPGTPAPSERDCAREGDVVDFEGQRVATGPCVDREGHPVAHTAYIWPARRNRTLLLSMAGTLALVLAMVGLFFAAAPVRPGGSGLALRTVLAPGPNSAPHSLATTDCVQCHQPSDNVEDARCERCHDPALSARLSNAAHAFATSGDVRLAMASPTMACATCHVEHRGAEVDLKNVDDRECGTCHRSRPDGGPRLTSLDNHPEFAVVRAGVESSGGLKWFNHALHLDKVQQKFQKGCETCHEREGRSPAFQPIVFARHCATCHDADLAQSAGSLTPAMIAALGPLRPGLSVQEDPDDSNLRTLTGFRHADPWLLRSVQSLRQAIDPTGFAAERLALDRQVAQIELTTTFSPAQSSRAAWLDGSHAGRVNASGDAASNPAVPVENALRDLAAAVEAMAGTFGAESAALAAEAARLKNAAAAPKAGPSRG
;
A
#
# COMPACT_ATOMS: atom_id res chain seq x y z
N MET A 1 48.43 9.63 -83.63
CA MET A 1 47.27 8.85 -84.11
C MET A 1 47.27 7.50 -83.41
N THR A 2 46.47 7.37 -82.36
CA THR A 2 45.99 6.10 -81.79
C THR A 2 44.67 6.46 -81.12
N THR A 3 43.57 5.93 -81.65
CA THR A 3 42.21 6.17 -81.17
C THR A 3 42.01 5.58 -79.76
N PRO A 4 41.30 6.27 -78.85
CA PRO A 4 40.99 5.71 -77.54
C PRO A 4 39.98 4.56 -77.71
N ARG A 5 40.31 3.40 -77.12
CA ARG A 5 39.48 2.19 -77.14
C ARG A 5 38.24 2.43 -76.28
N GLU A 6 37.08 2.28 -76.90
CA GLU A 6 35.78 2.32 -76.24
C GLU A 6 35.64 1.13 -75.28
N ILE A 7 35.62 1.39 -73.98
CA ILE A 7 35.43 0.37 -72.94
C ILE A 7 33.92 0.15 -72.79
N ARG A 8 33.45 -1.06 -73.15
CA ARG A 8 32.05 -1.46 -72.97
C ARG A 8 31.73 -1.56 -71.46
N PRO A 9 30.59 -1.03 -71.00
CA PRO A 9 30.15 -1.18 -69.62
C PRO A 9 29.96 -2.67 -69.29
N GLY A 10 30.60 -3.14 -68.22
CA GLY A 10 30.50 -4.54 -67.75
C GLY A 10 31.77 -5.38 -67.93
N THR A 11 32.88 -4.81 -68.38
CA THR A 11 34.16 -5.53 -68.39
C THR A 11 34.86 -5.33 -67.03
N PRO A 12 35.07 -6.37 -66.21
CA PRO A 12 35.72 -6.25 -64.91
C PRO A 12 37.17 -5.75 -65.09
N ALA A 13 37.60 -4.88 -64.18
CA ALA A 13 38.95 -4.31 -64.22
C ALA A 13 40.00 -5.42 -64.08
N PRO A 14 41.23 -5.27 -64.63
CA PRO A 14 42.27 -6.30 -64.57
C PRO A 14 42.62 -6.77 -63.15
N SER A 15 42.33 -5.97 -62.11
CA SER A 15 42.54 -6.31 -60.71
C SER A 15 41.49 -7.24 -60.08
N GLU A 16 40.41 -7.59 -60.78
CA GLU A 16 39.35 -8.48 -60.27
C GLU A 16 39.57 -9.97 -60.59
N ARG A 17 40.59 -10.34 -61.38
CA ARG A 17 40.76 -11.73 -61.84
C ARG A 17 41.56 -12.64 -60.90
N ASP A 18 42.27 -12.09 -59.92
CA ASP A 18 43.22 -12.86 -59.09
C ASP A 18 42.93 -12.81 -57.57
N CYS A 19 41.70 -12.52 -57.16
CA CYS A 19 41.32 -12.62 -55.74
C CYS A 19 40.79 -14.04 -55.43
N ALA A 20 41.54 -14.82 -54.65
CA ALA A 20 41.02 -16.03 -54.03
C ALA A 20 40.00 -15.64 -52.95
N ARG A 21 38.70 -15.89 -53.21
CA ARG A 21 37.62 -15.56 -52.27
C ARG A 21 37.49 -16.66 -51.23
N GLU A 22 37.76 -16.33 -49.98
CA GLU A 22 37.61 -17.23 -48.84
C GLU A 22 36.29 -16.90 -48.11
N GLY A 23 35.42 -17.90 -47.90
CA GLY A 23 34.25 -17.80 -47.03
C GLY A 23 33.00 -17.14 -47.65
N ASP A 24 32.34 -17.84 -48.58
CA ASP A 24 30.95 -17.49 -48.94
C ASP A 24 30.04 -17.77 -47.73
N VAL A 25 29.26 -16.77 -47.33
CA VAL A 25 28.21 -16.96 -46.31
C VAL A 25 26.98 -17.50 -47.03
N VAL A 26 26.71 -18.77 -46.78
CA VAL A 26 25.48 -19.43 -47.23
C VAL A 26 24.46 -19.46 -46.10
N ASP A 27 23.19 -19.31 -46.43
CA ASP A 27 22.11 -19.48 -45.47
C ASP A 27 21.88 -20.98 -45.14
N PHE A 28 20.89 -21.25 -44.30
CA PHE A 28 20.52 -22.61 -43.89
C PHE A 28 20.02 -23.50 -45.03
N GLU A 29 19.66 -22.93 -46.19
CA GLU A 29 19.24 -23.65 -47.40
C GLU A 29 20.40 -23.80 -48.41
N GLY A 30 21.60 -23.35 -48.05
CA GLY A 30 22.79 -23.39 -48.91
C GLY A 30 22.79 -22.30 -49.98
N GLN A 31 21.89 -21.32 -49.93
CA GLN A 31 21.90 -20.19 -50.86
C GLN A 31 22.89 -19.13 -50.39
N ARG A 32 23.66 -18.59 -51.34
CA ARG A 32 24.66 -17.56 -51.08
C ARG A 32 23.97 -16.24 -50.71
N VAL A 33 24.12 -15.81 -49.46
CA VAL A 33 23.49 -14.58 -48.95
C VAL A 33 24.47 -13.42 -48.79
N ALA A 34 25.77 -13.68 -48.68
CA ALA A 34 26.79 -12.64 -48.74
C ALA A 34 28.13 -13.18 -49.25
N THR A 35 28.86 -12.36 -50.02
CA THR A 35 30.25 -12.62 -50.39
C THR A 35 31.18 -12.10 -49.30
N GLY A 36 32.10 -12.93 -48.82
CA GLY A 36 33.16 -12.54 -47.88
C GLY A 36 34.06 -11.41 -48.44
N PRO A 37 34.77 -10.67 -47.56
CA PRO A 37 35.67 -9.60 -47.98
C PRO A 37 36.79 -10.16 -48.87
N CYS A 38 37.16 -9.43 -49.93
CA CYS A 38 38.37 -9.80 -50.67
C CYS A 38 39.58 -9.50 -49.78
N VAL A 39 40.47 -10.48 -49.65
CA VAL A 39 41.79 -10.29 -49.03
C VAL A 39 42.86 -10.24 -50.12
N ASP A 40 43.89 -9.43 -49.92
CA ASP A 40 45.06 -9.45 -50.80
C ASP A 40 45.87 -10.74 -50.62
N ARG A 41 46.95 -10.91 -51.40
CA ARG A 41 47.82 -12.09 -51.33
C ARG A 41 48.49 -12.27 -49.96
N GLU A 42 48.57 -11.21 -49.15
CA GLU A 42 49.12 -11.22 -47.81
C GLU A 42 48.03 -11.41 -46.72
N GLY A 43 46.75 -11.54 -47.09
CA GLY A 43 45.64 -11.79 -46.16
C GLY A 43 45.01 -10.53 -45.56
N HIS A 44 45.36 -9.33 -46.04
CA HIS A 44 44.77 -8.09 -45.53
C HIS A 44 43.45 -7.76 -46.25
N PRO A 45 42.42 -7.28 -45.52
CA PRO A 45 41.15 -6.90 -46.11
C PRO A 45 41.33 -5.68 -47.03
N VAL A 46 40.98 -5.83 -48.31
CA VAL A 46 41.09 -4.76 -49.31
C VAL A 46 39.86 -3.88 -49.21
N ALA A 47 40.02 -2.62 -48.79
CA ALA A 47 38.92 -1.66 -48.72
C ALA A 47 38.44 -1.29 -50.14
N HIS A 48 37.32 -1.87 -50.57
CA HIS A 48 36.69 -1.47 -51.83
C HIS A 48 36.00 -0.11 -51.65
N THR A 49 36.62 0.97 -52.11
CA THR A 49 36.04 2.32 -52.15
C THR A 49 35.03 2.51 -53.29
N ALA A 50 34.47 1.42 -53.83
CA ALA A 50 33.38 1.48 -54.80
C ALA A 50 32.08 1.87 -54.07
N TYR A 51 31.93 3.15 -53.78
CA TYR A 51 30.68 3.72 -53.30
C TYR A 51 29.64 3.57 -54.42
N ILE A 52 28.81 2.52 -54.33
CA ILE A 52 27.70 2.26 -55.23
C ILE A 52 26.68 3.39 -55.01
N TRP A 53 26.76 4.45 -55.83
CA TRP A 53 25.74 5.49 -55.85
C TRP A 53 24.45 4.85 -56.38
N PRO A 54 23.36 4.75 -55.58
CA PRO A 54 22.11 4.20 -56.09
C PRO A 54 21.65 5.06 -57.26
N ALA A 55 21.51 4.43 -58.44
CA ALA A 55 21.07 5.10 -59.65
C ALA A 55 19.76 5.85 -59.41
N ARG A 56 19.65 7.06 -59.98
CA ARG A 56 18.53 8.03 -59.89
C ARG A 56 17.14 7.43 -60.21
N ARG A 57 16.61 6.56 -59.35
CA ARG A 57 15.27 5.96 -59.46
C ARG A 57 14.42 6.34 -58.23
N ASN A 58 14.55 7.58 -57.75
CA ASN A 58 13.79 8.12 -56.61
C ASN A 58 12.33 8.45 -56.93
N ARG A 59 11.86 8.24 -58.18
CA ARG A 59 10.45 8.49 -58.53
C ARG A 59 9.50 7.55 -57.80
N THR A 60 9.86 6.29 -57.61
CA THR A 60 9.01 5.33 -56.88
C THR A 60 8.97 5.63 -55.40
N LEU A 61 10.09 6.05 -54.78
CA LEU A 61 10.13 6.46 -53.38
C LEU A 61 9.33 7.75 -53.13
N LEU A 62 9.44 8.74 -54.01
CA LEU A 62 8.64 9.97 -53.94
C LEU A 62 7.15 9.69 -54.11
N LEU A 63 6.78 8.82 -55.05
CA LEU A 63 5.39 8.42 -55.26
C LEU A 63 4.85 7.61 -54.07
N SER A 64 5.65 6.74 -53.46
CA SER A 64 5.24 6.02 -52.26
C SER A 64 5.04 6.97 -51.08
N MET A 65 5.97 7.90 -50.84
CA MET A 65 5.83 8.88 -49.76
C MET A 65 4.61 9.80 -49.96
N ALA A 66 4.36 10.25 -51.19
CA ALA A 66 3.17 11.05 -51.53
C ALA A 66 1.88 10.24 -51.33
N GLY A 67 1.87 8.97 -51.72
CA GLY A 67 0.75 8.05 -51.51
C GLY A 67 0.45 7.84 -50.02
N THR A 68 1.47 7.61 -49.19
CA THR A 68 1.29 7.44 -47.74
C THR A 68 0.75 8.71 -47.09
N LEU A 69 1.28 9.88 -47.48
CA LEU A 69 0.80 11.17 -46.95
C LEU A 69 -0.67 11.43 -47.34
N ALA A 70 -1.05 11.14 -48.58
CA ALA A 70 -2.43 11.30 -49.04
C ALA A 70 -3.39 10.36 -48.29
N LEU A 71 -2.98 9.12 -48.02
CA LEU A 71 -3.78 8.16 -47.25
C LEU A 71 -3.97 8.63 -45.80
N VAL A 72 -2.90 9.09 -45.14
CA VAL A 72 -2.97 9.62 -43.77
C VAL A 72 -3.90 10.83 -43.70
N LEU A 73 -3.76 11.78 -44.65
CA LEU A 73 -4.63 12.95 -44.71
C LEU A 73 -6.10 12.58 -44.98
N ALA A 74 -6.35 11.59 -45.84
CA ALA A 74 -7.70 11.09 -46.10
C ALA A 74 -8.32 10.45 -44.85
N MET A 75 -7.56 9.62 -44.11
CA MET A 75 -8.05 9.03 -42.86
C MET A 75 -8.33 10.08 -41.78
N VAL A 76 -7.45 11.07 -41.63
CA VAL A 76 -7.65 12.19 -40.70
C VAL A 76 -8.90 12.99 -41.11
N GLY A 77 -9.04 13.31 -42.40
CA GLY A 77 -10.22 14.01 -42.93
C GLY A 77 -11.52 13.25 -42.71
N LEU A 78 -11.54 11.93 -42.95
CA LEU A 78 -12.71 11.08 -42.71
C LEU A 78 -13.07 11.02 -41.23
N PHE A 79 -12.08 10.93 -40.35
CA PHE A 79 -12.28 10.92 -38.90
C PHE A 79 -12.94 12.21 -38.41
N PHE A 80 -12.49 13.37 -38.92
CA PHE A 80 -13.08 14.66 -38.59
C PHE A 80 -14.44 14.92 -39.28
N ALA A 81 -14.65 14.42 -40.49
CA ALA A 81 -15.92 14.59 -41.22
C ALA A 81 -17.04 13.65 -40.73
N ALA A 82 -16.70 12.45 -40.25
CA ALA A 82 -17.67 11.50 -39.71
C ALA A 82 -18.06 11.80 -38.25
N ALA A 83 -17.33 12.68 -37.56
CA ALA A 83 -17.73 13.16 -36.25
C ALA A 83 -18.92 14.13 -36.40
N PRO A 84 -20.14 13.77 -35.94
CA PRO A 84 -21.31 14.63 -36.10
C PRO A 84 -21.06 15.96 -35.39
N VAL A 85 -20.94 17.03 -36.17
CA VAL A 85 -20.81 18.41 -35.69
C VAL A 85 -22.15 18.84 -35.10
N ARG A 86 -22.44 18.41 -33.88
CA ARG A 86 -23.44 19.08 -33.05
C ARG A 86 -22.85 20.44 -32.64
N PRO A 87 -23.61 21.55 -32.74
CA PRO A 87 -23.17 22.84 -32.21
C PRO A 87 -22.88 22.66 -30.71
N GLY A 88 -21.59 22.70 -30.32
CA GLY A 88 -21.10 22.38 -28.97
C GLY A 88 -20.28 21.08 -28.81
N GLY A 89 -20.08 20.26 -29.86
CA GLY A 89 -19.67 18.84 -29.71
C GLY A 89 -18.35 18.35 -30.32
N SER A 90 -17.59 19.15 -31.08
CA SER A 90 -16.41 18.63 -31.81
C SER A 90 -15.19 18.32 -30.92
N GLY A 91 -15.09 18.94 -29.74
CA GLY A 91 -14.07 18.60 -28.76
C GLY A 91 -14.37 17.32 -27.97
N LEU A 92 -15.63 16.88 -27.91
CA LEU A 92 -16.04 15.75 -27.07
C LEU A 92 -15.70 14.41 -27.72
N ALA A 93 -15.89 14.25 -29.03
CA ALA A 93 -15.74 12.95 -29.71
C ALA A 93 -14.28 12.45 -29.69
N LEU A 94 -13.30 13.31 -29.99
CA LEU A 94 -11.87 12.97 -29.87
C LEU A 94 -11.49 12.66 -28.42
N ARG A 95 -12.00 13.46 -27.48
CA ARG A 95 -11.79 13.25 -26.05
C ARG A 95 -12.40 11.94 -25.57
N THR A 96 -13.48 11.45 -26.17
CA THR A 96 -14.09 10.18 -25.75
C THR A 96 -13.30 8.97 -26.26
N VAL A 97 -12.70 9.07 -27.45
CA VAL A 97 -11.86 7.99 -28.02
C VAL A 97 -10.50 7.91 -27.31
N LEU A 98 -9.98 9.04 -26.84
CA LEU A 98 -8.73 9.13 -26.08
C LEU A 98 -8.94 9.17 -24.55
N ALA A 99 -10.19 9.24 -24.09
CA ALA A 99 -10.48 9.22 -22.67
C ALA A 99 -10.19 7.81 -22.16
N PRO A 100 -9.60 7.70 -20.97
CA PRO A 100 -9.65 6.44 -20.25
C PRO A 100 -11.13 6.04 -20.07
N GLY A 101 -11.40 4.73 -19.98
CA GLY A 101 -12.75 4.19 -19.89
C GLY A 101 -13.60 4.78 -18.76
N PRO A 102 -14.90 4.44 -18.68
CA PRO A 102 -15.75 4.97 -17.63
C PRO A 102 -15.25 4.59 -16.23
N ASN A 103 -15.44 5.49 -15.26
CA ASN A 103 -15.16 5.19 -13.86
C ASN A 103 -16.12 4.11 -13.34
N SER A 104 -15.72 3.46 -12.26
CA SER A 104 -16.53 2.59 -11.41
C SER A 104 -17.81 3.29 -10.96
N ALA A 105 -18.89 2.54 -10.76
CA ALA A 105 -20.17 3.10 -10.32
C ALA A 105 -20.07 3.95 -9.04
N PRO A 106 -19.29 3.57 -8.00
CA PRO A 106 -19.12 4.42 -6.82
C PRO A 106 -18.45 5.78 -7.10
N HIS A 107 -17.66 5.88 -8.17
CA HIS A 107 -16.98 7.11 -8.59
C HIS A 107 -17.57 7.72 -9.85
N SER A 108 -18.79 7.33 -10.23
CA SER A 108 -19.45 7.86 -11.43
C SER A 108 -19.71 9.37 -11.36
N LEU A 109 -19.77 9.95 -10.15
CA LEU A 109 -19.92 11.39 -9.96
C LEU A 109 -18.63 12.17 -10.27
N ALA A 110 -17.47 11.51 -10.28
CA ALA A 110 -16.19 12.12 -10.59
C ALA A 110 -15.84 12.08 -12.09
N THR A 111 -16.66 11.43 -12.94
CA THR A 111 -16.32 11.17 -14.35
C THR A 111 -16.14 12.41 -15.21
N THR A 112 -16.70 13.55 -14.79
CA THR A 112 -16.66 14.80 -15.58
C THR A 112 -15.57 15.76 -15.13
N ASP A 113 -14.92 15.50 -14.01
CA ASP A 113 -13.90 16.39 -13.45
C ASP A 113 -12.62 15.62 -13.13
N CYS A 114 -11.78 15.45 -14.16
CA CYS A 114 -10.54 14.70 -14.08
C CYS A 114 -9.61 15.24 -12.98
N VAL A 115 -9.70 16.54 -12.68
CA VAL A 115 -8.86 17.17 -11.64
C VAL A 115 -9.33 16.86 -10.23
N GLN A 116 -10.38 16.06 -10.04
CA GLN A 116 -10.72 15.50 -8.74
C GLN A 116 -9.70 14.45 -8.31
N CYS A 117 -9.21 13.64 -9.26
CA CYS A 117 -8.28 12.53 -8.99
C CYS A 117 -6.86 12.77 -9.53
N HIS A 118 -6.72 13.49 -10.65
CA HIS A 118 -5.44 13.75 -11.28
C HIS A 118 -4.92 15.17 -10.99
N GLN A 119 -3.61 15.35 -10.99
CA GLN A 119 -3.05 16.68 -11.28
C GLN A 119 -2.98 16.90 -12.79
N PRO A 120 -3.02 18.17 -13.26
CA PRO A 120 -2.73 18.47 -14.65
C PRO A 120 -1.37 17.88 -15.04
N SER A 121 -1.34 17.03 -16.07
CA SER A 121 -0.15 16.35 -16.60
C SER A 121 0.58 15.35 -15.69
N ASP A 122 0.01 14.99 -14.55
CA ASP A 122 0.60 13.99 -13.64
C ASP A 122 -0.36 12.81 -13.37
N ASN A 123 0.14 11.84 -12.62
CA ASN A 123 -0.60 10.67 -12.16
C ASN A 123 -1.67 11.04 -11.11
N VAL A 124 -2.43 10.03 -10.69
CA VAL A 124 -3.39 10.14 -9.58
C VAL A 124 -2.62 10.33 -8.27
N GLU A 125 -3.09 11.25 -7.42
CA GLU A 125 -2.51 11.48 -6.09
C GLU A 125 -3.28 10.78 -4.98
N ASP A 126 -2.57 10.18 -4.04
CA ASP A 126 -3.16 9.50 -2.88
C ASP A 126 -3.99 10.46 -2.03
N ALA A 127 -3.49 11.68 -1.81
CA ALA A 127 -4.17 12.71 -1.04
C ALA A 127 -5.56 13.05 -1.59
N ARG A 128 -5.82 12.81 -2.89
CA ARG A 128 -7.14 13.02 -3.50
C ARG A 128 -8.10 11.87 -3.20
N CYS A 129 -7.58 10.64 -3.16
CA CYS A 129 -8.33 9.47 -2.74
C CYS A 129 -8.70 9.56 -1.25
N GLU A 130 -7.73 9.97 -0.42
CA GLU A 130 -7.86 10.09 1.04
C GLU A 130 -8.91 11.13 1.46
N ARG A 131 -9.12 12.22 0.71
CA ARG A 131 -10.17 13.22 1.03
C ARG A 131 -11.56 12.62 1.22
N CYS A 132 -11.88 11.56 0.48
CA CYS A 132 -13.17 10.88 0.58
C CYS A 132 -13.10 9.58 1.39
N HIS A 133 -11.99 8.84 1.31
CA HIS A 133 -11.87 7.51 1.92
C HIS A 133 -11.22 7.53 3.32
N ASP A 134 -10.47 8.58 3.64
CA ASP A 134 -9.88 8.85 4.95
C ASP A 134 -10.01 10.35 5.31
N PRO A 135 -11.25 10.89 5.44
CA PRO A 135 -11.46 12.32 5.65
C PRO A 135 -10.90 12.83 6.99
N ALA A 136 -10.62 11.92 7.92
CA ALA A 136 -9.97 12.22 9.19
C ALA A 136 -8.44 12.25 9.10
N LEU A 137 -7.87 11.97 7.91
CA LEU A 137 -6.43 11.85 7.67
C LEU A 137 -5.74 10.93 8.69
N SER A 138 -6.40 9.83 9.01
CA SER A 138 -5.94 8.87 10.04
C SER A 138 -4.76 8.01 9.56
N ALA A 139 -4.39 8.10 8.28
CA ALA A 139 -3.43 7.25 7.60
C ALA A 139 -3.79 5.75 7.64
N ARG A 140 -5.05 5.42 7.98
CA ARG A 140 -5.54 4.03 8.10
C ARG A 140 -5.59 3.29 6.75
N LEU A 141 -5.51 4.04 5.65
CA LEU A 141 -5.50 3.52 4.28
C LEU A 141 -4.11 3.60 3.64
N SER A 142 -3.08 4.03 4.38
CA SER A 142 -1.70 3.93 3.91
C SER A 142 -1.33 2.48 3.65
N ASN A 143 -0.37 2.24 2.76
CA ASN A 143 0.09 0.88 2.47
C ASN A 143 0.60 0.15 3.74
N ALA A 144 1.29 0.88 4.63
CA ALA A 144 1.70 0.35 5.93
C ALA A 144 0.50 -0.09 6.79
N ALA A 145 -0.56 0.72 6.83
CA ALA A 145 -1.78 0.36 7.54
C ALA A 145 -2.50 -0.85 6.92
N HIS A 146 -2.53 -0.98 5.58
CA HIS A 146 -3.04 -2.17 4.90
C HIS A 146 -2.23 -3.43 5.23
N ALA A 147 -0.90 -3.33 5.16
CA ALA A 147 0.00 -4.43 5.53
C ALA A 147 -0.20 -4.83 7.00
N PHE A 148 -0.35 -3.87 7.90
CA PHE A 148 -0.63 -4.12 9.31
C PHE A 148 -2.00 -4.76 9.52
N ALA A 149 -3.07 -4.23 8.92
CA ALA A 149 -4.43 -4.72 9.11
C ALA A 149 -4.57 -6.18 8.66
N THR A 150 -3.88 -6.55 7.58
CA THR A 150 -3.92 -7.91 7.01
C THR A 150 -3.05 -8.89 7.79
N SER A 151 -1.82 -8.50 8.14
CA SER A 151 -0.84 -9.41 8.77
C SER A 151 -0.84 -9.39 10.30
N GLY A 152 -1.22 -8.27 10.92
CA GLY A 152 -0.99 -7.99 12.33
C GLY A 152 0.47 -7.70 12.70
N ASP A 153 1.40 -7.61 11.74
CA ASP A 153 2.83 -7.44 11.97
C ASP A 153 3.28 -5.99 11.73
N VAL A 154 3.67 -5.30 12.80
CA VAL A 154 4.17 -3.92 12.76
C VAL A 154 5.48 -3.82 11.97
N ARG A 155 6.35 -4.82 12.02
CA ARG A 155 7.63 -4.79 11.27
C ARG A 155 7.37 -4.82 9.77
N LEU A 156 6.44 -5.65 9.32
CA LEU A 156 6.06 -5.72 7.92
C LEU A 156 5.42 -4.40 7.46
N ALA A 157 4.55 -3.84 8.29
CA ALA A 157 3.94 -2.53 8.03
C ALA A 157 4.99 -1.42 7.88
N MET A 158 5.96 -1.36 8.80
CA MET A 158 7.05 -0.37 8.74
C MET A 158 8.01 -0.59 7.57
N ALA A 159 8.19 -1.84 7.13
CA ALA A 159 9.00 -2.19 5.97
C ALA A 159 8.25 -2.03 4.63
N SER A 160 6.94 -1.78 4.67
CA SER A 160 6.14 -1.64 3.46
C SER A 160 6.47 -0.31 2.77
N PRO A 161 6.77 -0.31 1.46
CA PRO A 161 7.03 0.93 0.73
C PRO A 161 5.78 1.79 0.68
N THR A 162 5.94 3.10 0.55
CA THR A 162 4.83 3.96 0.16
C THR A 162 4.39 3.58 -1.25
N MET A 163 3.09 3.37 -1.45
CA MET A 163 2.51 2.99 -2.74
C MET A 163 1.26 3.81 -2.99
N ALA A 164 1.10 4.25 -4.24
CA ALA A 164 -0.09 4.99 -4.64
C ALA A 164 -1.33 4.09 -4.61
N CYS A 165 -2.48 4.60 -4.17
CA CYS A 165 -3.75 3.86 -4.13
C CYS A 165 -4.08 3.24 -5.50
N ALA A 166 -3.86 4.02 -6.56
CA ALA A 166 -4.10 3.64 -7.95
C ALA A 166 -3.18 2.52 -8.46
N THR A 167 -2.13 2.16 -7.71
CA THR A 167 -1.27 0.99 -8.02
C THR A 167 -2.07 -0.31 -7.94
N CYS A 168 -3.01 -0.40 -7.00
CA CYS A 168 -3.84 -1.59 -6.78
C CYS A 168 -5.30 -1.35 -7.16
N HIS A 169 -5.81 -0.16 -6.87
CA HIS A 169 -7.20 0.23 -7.13
C HIS A 169 -7.30 1.00 -8.44
N VAL A 170 -7.20 0.28 -9.56
CA VAL A 170 -7.17 0.88 -10.90
C VAL A 170 -8.59 1.25 -11.37
N GLU A 171 -8.83 2.55 -11.51
CA GLU A 171 -10.06 3.12 -12.05
C GLU A 171 -10.10 3.05 -13.60
N HIS A 172 -11.20 3.53 -14.21
CA HIS A 172 -11.42 3.59 -15.66
C HIS A 172 -11.60 2.22 -16.33
N ARG A 173 -11.99 1.21 -15.55
CA ARG A 173 -12.24 -0.15 -16.04
C ARG A 173 -13.73 -0.43 -16.31
N GLY A 174 -14.60 0.57 -16.19
CA GLY A 174 -16.04 0.43 -16.37
C GLY A 174 -16.82 0.63 -15.08
N ALA A 175 -18.11 0.95 -15.21
CA ALA A 175 -19.00 1.18 -14.06
C ALA A 175 -19.20 -0.08 -13.22
N GLU A 176 -19.03 -1.24 -13.83
CA GLU A 176 -19.14 -2.56 -13.25
C GLU A 176 -17.91 -3.01 -12.45
N VAL A 177 -16.79 -2.27 -12.51
CA VAL A 177 -15.59 -2.67 -11.77
C VAL A 177 -15.79 -2.45 -10.27
N ASP A 178 -15.48 -3.47 -9.47
CA ASP A 178 -15.47 -3.36 -8.02
C ASP A 178 -14.07 -2.99 -7.53
N LEU A 179 -13.85 -1.70 -7.32
CA LEU A 179 -12.57 -1.20 -6.83
C LEU A 179 -12.20 -1.72 -5.45
N LYS A 180 -13.14 -2.24 -4.64
CA LYS A 180 -12.80 -2.81 -3.32
C LYS A 180 -12.05 -4.13 -3.45
N ASN A 181 -12.26 -4.83 -4.56
CA ASN A 181 -11.66 -6.12 -4.84
C ASN A 181 -10.50 -5.93 -5.81
N VAL A 182 -9.27 -6.04 -5.28
CA VAL A 182 -8.04 -5.97 -6.07
C VAL A 182 -7.77 -7.35 -6.68
N ASP A 183 -7.49 -7.39 -7.98
CA ASP A 183 -7.10 -8.63 -8.66
C ASP A 183 -5.72 -9.10 -8.17
N ASP A 184 -5.58 -10.40 -7.92
CA ASP A 184 -4.32 -11.03 -7.46
C ASP A 184 -3.10 -10.67 -8.30
N ARG A 185 -3.28 -10.35 -9.59
CA ARG A 185 -2.20 -9.93 -10.48
C ARG A 185 -1.52 -8.65 -10.00
N GLU A 186 -2.29 -7.74 -9.39
CA GLU A 186 -1.78 -6.49 -8.83
C GLU A 186 -0.93 -6.78 -7.58
N CYS A 187 -1.38 -7.68 -6.69
CA CYS A 187 -0.59 -8.18 -5.57
C CYS A 187 0.71 -8.86 -6.05
N GLY A 188 0.58 -9.64 -7.13
CA GLY A 188 1.70 -10.29 -7.79
C GLY A 188 2.72 -9.30 -8.34
N THR A 189 2.42 -8.03 -8.62
CA THR A 189 3.42 -7.08 -9.15
C THR A 189 4.62 -6.93 -8.22
N CYS A 190 4.39 -6.92 -6.91
CA CYS A 190 5.46 -6.86 -5.91
C CYS A 190 5.84 -8.26 -5.38
N HIS A 191 4.86 -9.16 -5.27
CA HIS A 191 5.08 -10.51 -4.73
C HIS A 191 5.51 -11.57 -5.78
N ARG A 192 5.76 -11.16 -7.03
CA ARG A 192 6.21 -12.05 -8.13
C ARG A 192 7.62 -12.60 -7.93
N SER A 193 8.46 -11.90 -7.17
CA SER A 193 9.88 -12.23 -7.02
C SER A 193 10.13 -12.77 -5.61
N ARG A 194 10.16 -14.11 -5.47
CA ARG A 194 10.71 -14.68 -4.24
C ARG A 194 12.24 -14.58 -4.27
N PRO A 195 12.90 -14.24 -3.16
CA PRO A 195 14.37 -14.20 -3.09
C PRO A 195 15.02 -15.56 -3.34
N ASP A 196 14.28 -16.66 -3.20
CA ASP A 196 14.74 -18.03 -3.38
C ASP A 196 14.57 -18.59 -4.81
N GLY A 197 14.04 -17.80 -5.76
CA GLY A 197 13.83 -18.24 -7.13
C GLY A 197 12.63 -19.17 -7.34
N GLY A 198 11.70 -19.27 -6.37
CA GLY A 198 10.47 -20.04 -6.52
C GLY A 198 9.56 -19.56 -7.68
N PRO A 199 8.59 -20.40 -8.11
CA PRO A 199 7.70 -20.09 -9.22
C PRO A 199 6.90 -18.79 -8.97
N ARG A 200 6.76 -17.98 -10.02
CA ARG A 200 6.02 -16.72 -10.00
C ARG A 200 4.57 -16.94 -9.55
N LEU A 201 4.13 -16.17 -8.55
CA LEU A 201 2.73 -16.02 -8.20
C LEU A 201 2.00 -15.34 -9.37
N THR A 202 1.28 -16.15 -10.16
CA THR A 202 0.42 -15.68 -11.26
C THR A 202 -1.04 -15.51 -10.82
N SER A 203 -1.42 -16.15 -9.72
CA SER A 203 -2.70 -16.05 -9.02
C SER A 203 -2.55 -16.64 -7.62
N LEU A 204 -3.29 -16.13 -6.63
CA LEU A 204 -3.36 -16.74 -5.30
C LEU A 204 -4.18 -18.04 -5.35
N ASP A 205 -5.08 -18.21 -6.32
CA ASP A 205 -5.98 -19.37 -6.48
C ASP A 205 -5.28 -20.72 -6.65
N ASN A 206 -4.03 -20.72 -7.12
CA ASN A 206 -3.25 -21.95 -7.30
C ASN A 206 -2.10 -22.09 -6.30
N HIS A 207 -1.98 -21.17 -5.35
CA HIS A 207 -0.90 -21.21 -4.38
C HIS A 207 -1.22 -22.22 -3.26
N PRO A 208 -0.35 -23.22 -3.00
CA PRO A 208 -0.63 -24.34 -2.08
C PRO A 208 -1.06 -23.91 -0.66
N GLU A 209 -0.44 -22.86 -0.15
CA GLU A 209 -0.67 -22.32 1.20
C GLU A 209 -2.05 -21.68 1.36
N PHE A 210 -2.65 -21.20 0.25
CA PHE A 210 -4.00 -20.64 0.24
C PHE A 210 -5.07 -21.69 -0.09
N ALA A 211 -4.68 -22.94 -0.42
CA ALA A 211 -5.63 -24.02 -0.67
C ALA A 211 -6.48 -24.33 0.57
N VAL A 212 -5.90 -24.17 1.77
CA VAL A 212 -6.58 -24.35 3.06
C VAL A 212 -7.63 -23.26 3.28
N VAL A 213 -7.29 -21.99 3.02
CA VAL A 213 -8.21 -20.85 3.10
C VAL A 213 -9.33 -20.99 2.06
N ARG A 214 -9.01 -21.39 0.83
CA ARG A 214 -9.99 -21.63 -0.25
C ARG A 214 -10.93 -22.80 0.01
N ALA A 215 -10.47 -23.82 0.72
CA ALA A 215 -11.31 -24.95 1.09
C ALA A 215 -12.39 -24.57 2.13
N GLY A 216 -12.49 -23.28 2.51
CA GLY A 216 -13.37 -22.83 3.59
C GLY A 216 -12.96 -23.41 4.94
N VAL A 217 -11.79 -24.05 4.99
CA VAL A 217 -11.13 -24.46 6.22
C VAL A 217 -10.39 -23.23 6.71
N GLU A 218 -11.16 -22.23 7.15
CA GLU A 218 -10.64 -21.36 8.19
C GLU A 218 -10.12 -22.29 9.28
N SER A 219 -8.90 -22.05 9.76
CA SER A 219 -8.42 -22.65 10.98
C SER A 219 -9.32 -22.20 12.12
N SER A 220 -10.48 -22.84 12.22
CA SER A 220 -11.58 -22.58 13.15
C SER A 220 -11.20 -22.91 14.59
N GLY A 221 -9.92 -23.01 14.90
CA GLY A 221 -9.37 -23.25 16.22
C GLY A 221 -7.92 -22.78 16.35
N GLY A 222 -7.71 -21.54 16.80
CA GLY A 222 -6.64 -21.22 17.76
C GLY A 222 -5.21 -20.94 17.26
N LEU A 223 -4.86 -21.07 15.99
CA LEU A 223 -3.46 -20.91 15.52
C LEU A 223 -3.18 -19.60 14.75
N LYS A 224 -3.88 -18.50 15.08
CA LYS A 224 -3.66 -17.19 14.43
C LYS A 224 -2.23 -16.65 14.54
N TRP A 225 -1.45 -17.14 15.51
CA TRP A 225 -0.06 -16.75 15.76
C TRP A 225 0.98 -17.79 15.34
N PHE A 226 0.56 -18.88 14.68
CA PHE A 226 1.50 -19.85 14.14
C PHE A 226 2.16 -19.29 12.88
N ASN A 227 3.32 -18.65 13.05
CA ASN A 227 4.16 -18.24 11.93
C ASN A 227 5.01 -19.44 11.48
N HIS A 228 4.63 -20.02 10.33
CA HIS A 228 5.26 -21.21 9.76
C HIS A 228 6.75 -20.97 9.44
N ALA A 229 7.11 -19.80 8.90
CA ALA A 229 8.50 -19.49 8.53
C ALA A 229 9.40 -19.42 9.77
N LEU A 230 8.93 -18.76 10.83
CA LEU A 230 9.67 -18.68 12.10
C LEU A 230 9.84 -20.06 12.75
N HIS A 231 8.80 -20.90 12.69
CA HIS A 231 8.88 -22.26 13.22
C HIS A 231 9.80 -23.14 12.38
N LEU A 232 9.75 -23.05 11.05
CA LEU A 232 10.62 -23.83 10.19
C LEU A 232 12.09 -23.49 10.45
N ASP A 233 12.42 -22.20 10.53
CA ASP A 233 13.78 -21.74 10.83
C ASP A 233 14.26 -22.27 12.20
N LYS A 234 13.45 -22.08 13.25
CA LYS A 234 13.81 -22.54 14.60
C LYS A 234 13.87 -24.07 14.72
N VAL A 235 12.94 -24.79 14.10
CA VAL A 235 12.89 -26.26 14.15
C VAL A 235 14.02 -26.87 13.34
N GLN A 236 14.35 -26.29 12.20
CA GLN A 236 15.49 -26.73 11.40
C GLN A 236 16.81 -26.44 12.12
N GLN A 237 16.98 -25.24 12.68
CA GLN A 237 18.20 -24.88 13.43
C GLN A 237 18.37 -25.72 14.69
N LYS A 238 17.31 -25.88 15.50
CA LYS A 238 17.40 -26.51 16.83
C LYS A 238 17.25 -28.02 16.79
N PHE A 239 16.42 -28.55 15.90
CA PHE A 239 16.06 -29.97 15.89
C PHE A 239 16.43 -30.68 14.58
N GLN A 240 16.91 -29.96 13.55
CA GLN A 240 17.28 -30.52 12.25
C GLN A 240 16.17 -31.38 11.62
N LYS A 241 14.93 -30.90 11.73
CA LYS A 241 13.72 -31.62 11.35
C LYS A 241 13.06 -31.01 10.11
N GLY A 242 12.49 -31.86 9.25
CA GLY A 242 11.84 -31.48 8.00
C GLY A 242 10.32 -31.30 8.12
N CYS A 243 9.68 -30.99 6.99
CA CYS A 243 8.23 -30.71 6.88
C CYS A 243 7.36 -31.84 7.46
N GLU A 244 7.83 -33.09 7.34
CA GLU A 244 7.19 -34.31 7.86
C GLU A 244 7.05 -34.36 9.38
N THR A 245 7.71 -33.44 10.10
CA THR A 245 7.56 -33.29 11.54
C THR A 245 6.19 -32.74 11.91
N CYS A 246 5.64 -31.87 11.06
CA CYS A 246 4.35 -31.24 11.29
C CYS A 246 3.26 -31.79 10.36
N HIS A 247 3.65 -32.31 9.19
CA HIS A 247 2.72 -32.76 8.16
C HIS A 247 2.85 -34.26 7.88
N GLU A 248 1.77 -34.99 8.09
CA GLU A 248 1.65 -36.38 7.65
C GLU A 248 1.10 -36.41 6.21
N ARG A 249 1.67 -37.20 5.31
CA ARG A 249 1.13 -37.35 3.94
C ARG A 249 -0.07 -38.28 3.92
N GLU A 250 -1.08 -37.96 3.13
CA GLU A 250 -2.21 -38.86 2.90
C GLU A 250 -1.90 -39.87 1.78
N GLY A 251 -1.16 -40.93 2.13
CA GLY A 251 -0.84 -42.01 1.19
C GLY A 251 -0.04 -41.54 -0.03
N ARG A 252 -0.59 -41.75 -1.24
CA ARG A 252 0.01 -41.27 -2.51
C ARG A 252 -0.47 -39.88 -2.94
N SER A 253 -1.39 -39.27 -2.18
CA SER A 253 -1.88 -37.93 -2.47
C SER A 253 -0.76 -36.90 -2.24
N PRO A 254 -0.67 -35.84 -3.06
CA PRO A 254 0.16 -34.68 -2.74
C PRO A 254 -0.38 -33.88 -1.54
N ALA A 255 -1.58 -34.21 -1.03
CA ALA A 255 -2.17 -33.56 0.13
C ALA A 255 -1.58 -34.07 1.47
N PHE A 256 -1.58 -33.17 2.45
CA PHE A 256 -1.21 -33.47 3.84
C PHE A 256 -2.45 -33.65 4.70
N GLN A 257 -2.35 -34.51 5.71
CA GLN A 257 -3.34 -34.67 6.75
C GLN A 257 -3.42 -33.40 7.62
N PRO A 258 -4.58 -33.11 8.26
CA PRO A 258 -4.73 -32.02 9.19
C PRO A 258 -3.77 -32.11 10.39
N ILE A 259 -3.18 -30.97 10.77
CA ILE A 259 -2.28 -30.88 11.92
C ILE A 259 -3.09 -30.84 13.22
N VAL A 260 -2.84 -31.80 14.11
CA VAL A 260 -3.37 -31.84 15.48
C VAL A 260 -2.28 -31.44 16.48
N PHE A 261 -2.54 -30.43 17.34
CA PHE A 261 -1.54 -29.86 18.27
C PHE A 261 -0.91 -30.92 19.18
N ALA A 262 -1.72 -31.77 19.81
CA ALA A 262 -1.25 -32.80 20.75
C ALA A 262 -0.27 -33.79 20.09
N ARG A 263 -0.40 -34.02 18.78
CA ARG A 263 0.46 -34.94 18.03
C ARG A 263 1.70 -34.25 17.48
N HIS A 264 1.53 -33.06 16.89
CA HIS A 264 2.57 -32.44 16.06
C HIS A 264 3.31 -31.29 16.77
N CYS A 265 2.72 -30.66 17.79
CA CYS A 265 3.28 -29.48 18.44
C CYS A 265 3.76 -29.75 19.87
N ALA A 266 3.06 -30.63 20.60
CA ALA A 266 3.31 -30.90 22.02
C ALA A 266 4.73 -31.39 22.29
N THR A 267 5.33 -32.15 21.37
CA THR A 267 6.71 -32.67 21.52
C THR A 267 7.76 -31.58 21.71
N CYS A 268 7.50 -30.34 21.27
CA CYS A 268 8.40 -29.20 21.43
C CYS A 268 7.88 -28.14 22.41
N HIS A 269 6.57 -28.08 22.67
CA HIS A 269 5.91 -27.02 23.45
C HIS A 269 5.24 -27.49 24.74
N ASP A 270 5.41 -28.75 25.16
CA ASP A 270 4.79 -29.27 26.38
C ASP A 270 5.19 -28.49 27.64
N ALA A 271 6.43 -28.03 27.70
CA ALA A 271 6.96 -27.24 28.81
C ALA A 271 6.37 -25.82 28.86
N ASP A 272 6.13 -25.19 27.71
CA ASP A 272 5.58 -23.83 27.62
C ASP A 272 4.12 -23.79 28.12
N LEU A 273 3.40 -24.89 27.89
CA LEU A 273 2.06 -25.09 28.42
C LEU A 273 2.03 -25.19 29.95
N ALA A 274 3.09 -25.68 30.59
CA ALA A 274 3.14 -25.85 32.04
C ALA A 274 3.36 -24.54 32.83
N GLN A 275 3.92 -23.49 32.22
CA GLN A 275 4.45 -22.31 32.94
C GLN A 275 3.56 -21.04 32.90
N SER A 276 2.45 -21.06 32.18
CA SER A 276 1.60 -19.87 32.02
C SER A 276 0.56 -19.76 33.16
N ALA A 277 0.82 -19.07 34.28
CA ALA A 277 -0.20 -18.77 35.32
C ALA A 277 -0.17 -17.30 35.79
N GLY A 278 -1.33 -16.68 36.07
CA GLY A 278 -1.48 -15.25 36.40
C GLY A 278 -1.99 -14.95 37.83
N SER A 279 -1.80 -13.72 38.32
CA SER A 279 -2.10 -13.31 39.71
C SER A 279 -3.43 -12.57 39.89
N LEU A 280 -4.13 -12.75 41.02
CA LEU A 280 -5.46 -12.18 41.32
C LEU A 280 -5.60 -11.73 42.80
N THR A 281 -6.34 -10.65 43.08
CA THR A 281 -6.51 -10.18 44.48
C THR A 281 -7.39 -11.13 45.32
N PRO A 282 -7.27 -11.16 46.66
CA PRO A 282 -8.06 -12.03 47.54
C PRO A 282 -9.58 -11.87 47.38
N ALA A 283 -10.06 -10.63 47.15
CA ALA A 283 -11.48 -10.36 46.91
C ALA A 283 -11.97 -10.97 45.59
N MET A 284 -11.14 -10.96 44.55
CA MET A 284 -11.45 -11.57 43.25
C MET A 284 -11.49 -13.10 43.35
N ILE A 285 -10.61 -13.70 44.15
CA ILE A 285 -10.61 -15.17 44.38
C ILE A 285 -11.84 -15.60 45.17
N ALA A 286 -12.24 -14.83 46.19
CA ALA A 286 -13.45 -15.13 46.98
C ALA A 286 -14.73 -15.07 46.13
N ALA A 287 -14.78 -14.17 45.14
CA ALA A 287 -15.92 -14.05 44.22
C ALA A 287 -16.06 -15.23 43.24
N LEU A 288 -15.02 -16.06 43.06
CA LEU A 288 -15.06 -17.24 42.18
C LEU A 288 -15.76 -18.45 42.83
N GLY A 289 -16.08 -18.39 44.12
CA GLY A 289 -16.68 -19.50 44.85
C GLY A 289 -15.71 -20.67 45.08
N PRO A 290 -16.21 -21.89 45.41
CA PRO A 290 -15.37 -23.05 45.59
C PRO A 290 -14.62 -23.35 44.28
N LEU A 291 -13.28 -23.29 44.34
CA LEU A 291 -12.43 -23.53 43.19
C LEU A 291 -12.58 -24.98 42.71
N ARG A 292 -12.63 -25.16 41.38
CA ARG A 292 -12.67 -26.49 40.77
C ARG A 292 -11.38 -27.27 41.08
N PRO A 293 -11.44 -28.61 41.18
CA PRO A 293 -10.25 -29.45 41.33
C PRO A 293 -9.20 -29.11 40.26
N GLY A 294 -7.97 -28.80 40.68
CA GLY A 294 -6.86 -28.42 39.80
C GLY A 294 -6.51 -26.92 39.76
N LEU A 295 -7.28 -26.07 40.44
CA LEU A 295 -6.94 -24.66 40.69
C LEU A 295 -6.43 -24.48 42.12
N SER A 296 -5.29 -23.81 42.28
CA SER A 296 -4.69 -23.52 43.58
C SER A 296 -4.44 -22.03 43.76
N VAL A 297 -4.55 -21.55 44.99
CA VAL A 297 -4.21 -20.18 45.36
C VAL A 297 -2.86 -20.25 46.07
N GLN A 298 -1.88 -19.50 45.58
CA GLN A 298 -0.58 -19.35 46.21
C GLN A 298 -0.45 -17.91 46.69
N GLU A 299 -0.02 -17.69 47.93
CA GLU A 299 0.23 -16.32 48.41
C GLU A 299 1.48 -15.76 47.73
N ASP A 300 1.42 -14.49 47.33
CA ASP A 300 2.58 -13.82 46.74
C ASP A 300 3.63 -13.60 47.84
N PRO A 301 4.88 -14.07 47.65
CA PRO A 301 5.91 -14.03 48.69
C PRO A 301 6.32 -12.61 49.10
N ASP A 302 6.13 -11.63 48.21
CA ASP A 302 6.59 -10.25 48.42
C ASP A 302 5.45 -9.30 48.84
N ASP A 303 4.18 -9.68 48.65
CA ASP A 303 3.02 -8.90 49.09
C ASP A 303 1.86 -9.78 49.57
N SER A 304 1.66 -9.82 50.88
CA SER A 304 0.59 -10.58 51.54
C SER A 304 -0.85 -10.19 51.11
N ASN A 305 -1.03 -9.03 50.47
CA ASN A 305 -2.33 -8.61 49.94
C ASN A 305 -2.60 -9.15 48.53
N LEU A 306 -1.60 -9.77 47.89
CA LEU A 306 -1.71 -10.37 46.57
C LEU A 306 -1.67 -11.90 46.69
N ARG A 307 -2.47 -12.55 45.86
CA ARG A 307 -2.50 -14.00 45.75
C ARG A 307 -2.36 -14.36 44.29
N THR A 308 -1.53 -15.33 43.97
CA THR A 308 -1.42 -15.85 42.61
C THR A 308 -2.33 -17.05 42.47
N LEU A 309 -3.28 -17.00 41.53
CA LEU A 309 -4.15 -18.13 41.26
C LEU A 309 -3.44 -19.04 40.25
N THR A 310 -2.77 -20.06 40.78
CA THR A 310 -2.03 -21.04 40.00
C THR A 310 -2.98 -22.10 39.42
N GLY A 311 -2.72 -22.53 38.18
CA GLY A 311 -3.62 -23.40 37.41
C GLY A 311 -4.53 -22.67 36.41
N PHE A 312 -4.52 -21.32 36.38
CA PHE A 312 -5.04 -20.53 35.24
C PHE A 312 -4.00 -20.43 34.14
N ARG A 313 -4.39 -20.39 32.85
CA ARG A 313 -3.46 -20.26 31.71
C ARG A 313 -3.87 -19.20 30.69
N HIS A 314 -3.46 -17.93 30.80
CA HIS A 314 -3.38 -17.02 29.62
C HIS A 314 -2.76 -15.63 29.89
N ALA A 315 -1.73 -15.27 29.11
CA ALA A 315 -1.30 -13.91 28.79
C ALA A 315 -1.52 -13.66 27.29
N ASP A 316 -2.79 -13.60 26.88
CA ASP A 316 -3.19 -13.49 25.47
C ASP A 316 -3.83 -12.11 25.20
N PRO A 317 -3.32 -11.31 24.23
CA PRO A 317 -3.98 -10.11 23.72
C PRO A 317 -5.45 -10.30 23.29
N TRP A 318 -5.87 -11.54 23.03
CA TRP A 318 -7.28 -11.93 22.84
C TRP A 318 -8.12 -11.78 24.10
N LEU A 319 -7.59 -12.10 25.29
CA LEU A 319 -8.32 -11.95 26.54
C LEU A 319 -8.54 -10.46 26.85
N LEU A 320 -7.53 -9.60 26.62
CA LEU A 320 -7.66 -8.15 26.78
C LEU A 320 -8.71 -7.55 25.83
N ARG A 321 -8.72 -7.97 24.55
CA ARG A 321 -9.73 -7.55 23.58
C ARG A 321 -11.13 -8.09 23.89
N SER A 322 -11.21 -9.31 24.41
CA SER A 322 -12.49 -9.91 24.83
C SER A 322 -13.04 -9.22 26.07
N VAL A 323 -12.17 -8.82 27.02
CA VAL A 323 -12.54 -8.01 28.18
C VAL A 323 -13.00 -6.61 27.75
N GLN A 324 -12.32 -5.96 26.81
CA GLN A 324 -12.76 -4.67 26.26
C GLN A 324 -14.10 -4.77 25.52
N SER A 325 -14.31 -5.82 24.72
CA SER A 325 -15.59 -6.07 24.03
C SER A 325 -16.72 -6.35 25.01
N LEU A 326 -16.45 -7.14 26.06
CA LEU A 326 -17.42 -7.41 27.12
C LEU A 326 -17.73 -6.13 27.91
N ARG A 327 -16.72 -5.29 28.17
CA ARG A 327 -16.90 -3.98 28.83
C ARG A 327 -17.79 -3.05 28.00
N GLN A 328 -17.55 -2.97 26.69
CA GLN A 328 -18.39 -2.21 25.77
C GLN A 328 -19.85 -2.70 25.77
N ALA A 329 -20.07 -4.00 25.89
CA ALA A 329 -21.42 -4.59 25.91
C ALA A 329 -22.16 -4.37 27.23
N ILE A 330 -21.47 -4.38 28.37
CA ILE A 330 -22.07 -4.23 29.70
C ILE A 330 -22.22 -2.76 30.11
N ASP A 331 -21.27 -1.91 29.74
CA ASP A 331 -21.21 -0.49 30.09
C ASP A 331 -20.73 0.36 28.90
N PRO A 332 -21.61 0.57 27.90
CA PRO A 332 -21.23 1.29 26.68
C PRO A 332 -20.86 2.75 26.95
N THR A 333 -21.52 3.40 27.92
CA THR A 333 -21.27 4.80 28.27
C THR A 333 -19.94 4.98 28.98
N GLY A 334 -19.60 4.11 29.94
CA GLY A 334 -18.31 4.12 30.61
C GLY A 334 -17.16 3.81 29.65
N PHE A 335 -17.33 2.82 28.76
CA PHE A 335 -16.34 2.50 27.73
C PHE A 335 -16.10 3.68 26.77
N ALA A 336 -17.15 4.36 26.32
CA ALA A 336 -17.02 5.53 25.45
C ALA A 336 -16.31 6.71 26.13
N ALA A 337 -16.60 6.96 27.41
CA ALA A 337 -15.95 8.01 28.20
C ALA A 337 -14.45 7.74 28.41
N GLU A 338 -14.09 6.49 28.73
CA GLU A 338 -12.70 6.04 28.87
C GLU A 338 -11.95 6.15 27.54
N ARG A 339 -12.59 5.74 26.43
CA ARG A 339 -11.99 5.85 25.10
C ARG A 339 -11.73 7.29 24.70
N LEU A 340 -12.68 8.19 24.94
CA LEU A 340 -12.52 9.62 24.69
C LEU A 340 -11.40 10.25 25.54
N ALA A 341 -11.24 9.79 26.79
CA ALA A 341 -10.14 10.24 27.64
C ALA A 341 -8.77 9.80 27.11
N LEU A 342 -8.65 8.55 26.63
CA LEU A 342 -7.44 8.03 26.00
C LEU A 342 -7.12 8.76 24.69
N ASP A 343 -8.11 8.99 23.83
CA ASP A 343 -7.91 9.71 22.57
C ASP A 343 -7.44 11.15 22.83
N ARG A 344 -7.92 11.81 23.90
CA ARG A 344 -7.39 13.12 24.34
C ARG A 344 -5.95 13.05 24.83
N GLN A 345 -5.58 12.02 25.58
CA GLN A 345 -4.19 11.83 26.03
C GLN A 345 -3.26 11.61 24.85
N VAL A 346 -3.66 10.81 23.86
CA VAL A 346 -2.91 10.60 22.62
C VAL A 346 -2.75 11.92 21.87
N ALA A 347 -3.84 12.66 21.64
CA ALA A 347 -3.78 13.96 20.98
C ALA A 347 -2.89 14.97 21.74
N GLN A 348 -2.91 14.95 23.08
CA GLN A 348 -2.03 15.77 23.90
C GLN A 348 -0.56 15.38 23.73
N ILE A 349 -0.25 14.07 23.77
CA ILE A 349 1.10 13.57 23.53
C ILE A 349 1.55 13.99 22.14
N GLU A 350 0.74 13.78 21.10
CA GLU A 350 1.03 14.16 19.72
C GLU A 350 1.28 15.66 19.59
N LEU A 351 0.43 16.51 20.18
CA LEU A 351 0.64 17.96 20.24
C LEU A 351 1.97 18.30 20.91
N THR A 352 2.29 17.67 22.05
CA THR A 352 3.54 17.93 22.75
C THR A 352 4.77 17.41 22.00
N THR A 353 4.65 16.32 21.24
CA THR A 353 5.76 15.76 20.46
C THR A 353 5.98 16.49 19.14
N THR A 354 4.90 16.91 18.48
CA THR A 354 4.93 17.56 17.16
C THR A 354 5.27 19.04 17.27
N PHE A 355 4.79 19.73 18.31
CA PHE A 355 5.06 21.16 18.54
C PHE A 355 6.18 21.42 19.55
N SER A 356 7.10 20.47 19.69
CA SER A 356 8.35 20.66 20.43
C SER A 356 9.56 21.09 19.56
N PRO A 357 9.50 22.10 18.66
CA PRO A 357 10.70 22.85 18.31
C PRO A 357 10.90 24.03 19.28
N ALA A 358 12.12 24.10 19.83
CA ALA A 358 12.72 25.18 20.60
C ALA A 358 12.30 25.33 22.07
N GLN A 359 12.94 24.54 22.95
CA GLN A 359 13.13 24.95 24.36
C GLN A 359 13.78 26.35 24.51
N SER A 360 14.38 26.90 23.44
CA SER A 360 14.92 28.27 23.41
C SER A 360 13.86 29.38 23.25
N SER A 361 12.64 29.09 22.73
CA SER A 361 11.56 30.09 22.68
C SER A 361 10.68 30.07 23.93
N ARG A 362 10.70 28.98 24.70
CA ARG A 362 9.93 28.86 25.95
C ARG A 362 10.41 29.83 27.04
N ALA A 363 11.71 30.13 27.09
CA ALA A 363 12.26 31.14 28.00
C ALA A 363 11.81 32.57 27.61
N ALA A 364 11.76 32.87 26.30
CA ALA A 364 11.27 34.17 25.81
C ALA A 364 9.75 34.34 25.94
N TRP A 365 9.00 33.24 25.93
CA TRP A 365 7.53 33.25 26.07
C TRP A 365 7.05 33.26 27.53
N LEU A 366 7.81 32.68 28.45
CA LEU A 366 7.47 32.63 29.88
C LEU A 366 7.94 33.86 30.68
N ASP A 367 8.83 34.70 30.13
CA ASP A 367 9.33 35.91 30.81
C ASP A 367 8.36 37.12 30.70
N GLY A 368 7.27 36.99 29.93
CA GLY A 368 6.33 38.09 29.70
C GLY A 368 4.87 37.69 29.89
N SER A 369 4.32 37.87 31.09
CA SER A 369 2.88 37.97 31.42
C SER A 369 1.89 36.86 30.98
N HIS A 370 2.30 35.86 30.20
CA HIS A 370 1.41 34.85 29.61
C HIS A 370 1.43 33.49 30.33
N ALA A 371 2.45 33.21 31.15
CA ALA A 371 2.56 31.99 31.93
C ALA A 371 1.36 31.78 32.89
N GLY A 372 0.80 32.87 33.43
CA GLY A 372 -0.34 32.81 34.35
C GLY A 372 -1.69 32.43 33.71
N ARG A 373 -1.85 32.54 32.38
CA ARG A 373 -3.14 32.26 31.71
C ARG A 373 -3.22 30.84 31.12
N VAL A 374 -2.08 30.23 30.78
CA VAL A 374 -2.04 28.84 30.28
C VAL A 374 -2.18 27.82 31.40
N ASN A 375 -1.66 28.11 32.61
CA ASN A 375 -1.88 27.22 33.75
C ASN A 375 -3.35 27.22 34.21
N ALA A 376 -4.05 28.36 34.13
CA ALA A 376 -5.48 28.44 34.46
C ALA A 376 -6.38 27.56 33.56
N SER A 377 -5.98 27.30 32.31
CA SER A 377 -6.70 26.42 31.39
C SER A 377 -6.38 24.93 31.60
N GLY A 378 -5.18 24.60 32.09
CA GLY A 378 -4.83 23.25 32.55
C GLY A 378 -5.55 22.83 33.84
N ASP A 379 -5.73 23.77 34.76
CA ASP A 379 -6.47 23.55 36.02
C ASP A 379 -7.99 23.40 35.77
N ALA A 380 -8.53 24.04 34.73
CA ALA A 380 -9.92 23.86 34.31
C ALA A 380 -10.19 22.49 33.66
N ALA A 381 -9.21 21.91 32.97
CA ALA A 381 -9.34 20.60 32.30
C ALA A 381 -9.26 19.40 33.26
N SER A 382 -8.68 19.59 34.44
CA SER A 382 -8.51 18.56 35.47
C SER A 382 -9.57 18.62 36.58
N ASN A 383 -10.42 19.65 36.60
CA ASN A 383 -11.48 19.83 37.58
C ASN A 383 -12.88 19.62 36.93
N PRO A 384 -13.60 18.52 37.24
CA PRO A 384 -14.91 18.23 36.65
C PRO A 384 -16.01 19.22 37.07
N ALA A 385 -15.72 20.14 38.01
CA ALA A 385 -16.65 21.18 38.43
C ALA A 385 -16.70 22.38 37.48
N VAL A 386 -15.80 22.49 36.50
CA VAL A 386 -15.82 23.61 35.55
C VAL A 386 -16.83 23.33 34.44
N PRO A 387 -17.89 24.15 34.29
CA PRO A 387 -18.86 24.00 33.21
C PRO A 387 -18.17 24.09 31.84
N VAL A 388 -18.54 23.20 30.91
CA VAL A 388 -17.98 23.12 29.55
C VAL A 388 -18.01 24.47 28.84
N GLU A 389 -19.01 25.30 29.12
CA GLU A 389 -19.18 26.63 28.53
C GLU A 389 -18.04 27.59 28.94
N ASN A 390 -17.48 27.44 30.14
CA ASN A 390 -16.35 28.24 30.60
C ASN A 390 -15.06 27.80 29.90
N ALA A 391 -14.83 26.49 29.78
CA ALA A 391 -13.68 25.94 29.05
C ALA A 391 -13.68 26.36 27.56
N LEU A 392 -14.85 26.36 26.91
CA LEU A 392 -15.00 26.83 25.53
C LEU A 392 -14.74 28.34 25.39
N ARG A 393 -15.14 29.14 26.38
CA ARG A 393 -14.89 30.59 26.41
C ARG A 393 -13.40 30.91 26.60
N ASP A 394 -12.74 30.18 27.48
CA ASP A 394 -11.30 30.34 27.73
C ASP A 394 -10.47 29.90 26.51
N LEU A 395 -10.87 28.81 25.85
CA LEU A 395 -10.25 28.36 24.60
C LEU A 395 -10.43 29.39 23.48
N ALA A 396 -11.62 29.96 23.32
CA ALA A 396 -11.87 31.00 22.33
C ALA A 396 -11.02 32.25 22.56
N ALA A 397 -10.83 32.65 23.82
CA ALA A 397 -9.98 33.78 24.19
C ALA A 397 -8.49 33.51 23.90
N ALA A 398 -8.02 32.28 24.09
CA ALA A 398 -6.67 31.88 23.74
C ALA A 398 -6.43 31.89 22.22
N VAL A 399 -7.39 31.38 21.43
CA VAL A 399 -7.32 31.39 19.96
C VAL A 399 -7.32 32.82 19.39
N GLU A 400 -8.10 33.73 19.98
CA GLU A 400 -8.14 35.14 19.59
C GLU A 400 -6.83 35.87 19.93
N ALA A 401 -6.22 35.55 21.09
CA ALA A 401 -4.89 36.07 21.45
C ALA A 401 -3.80 35.61 20.48
N MET A 402 -3.85 34.35 20.04
CA MET A 402 -2.95 33.81 19.01
C MET A 402 -3.18 34.50 17.66
N ALA A 403 -4.44 34.70 17.24
CA ALA A 403 -4.75 35.40 15.99
C ALA A 403 -4.14 36.81 15.94
N GLY A 404 -4.13 37.53 17.07
CA GLY A 404 -3.50 38.84 17.19
C GLY A 404 -1.97 38.83 17.05
N THR A 405 -1.33 37.67 17.25
CA THR A 405 0.13 37.53 17.17
C THR A 405 0.62 37.16 15.76
N PHE A 406 -0.20 36.48 14.95
CA PHE A 406 0.23 35.86 13.67
C PHE A 406 -0.17 36.62 12.39
N GLY A 407 -0.69 37.85 12.48
CA GLY A 407 -0.88 38.70 11.29
C GLY A 407 -1.84 38.13 10.24
N ALA A 408 -1.49 38.11 8.95
CA ALA A 408 -2.42 37.85 7.83
C ALA A 408 -3.11 36.46 7.82
N GLU A 409 -2.64 35.50 8.63
CA GLU A 409 -3.29 34.19 8.84
C GLU A 409 -4.41 34.24 9.91
N SER A 410 -4.66 35.42 10.50
CA SER A 410 -5.64 35.66 11.57
C SER A 410 -7.09 35.42 11.17
N ALA A 411 -7.44 35.41 9.87
CA ALA A 411 -8.84 35.26 9.45
C ALA A 411 -9.43 33.88 9.81
N ALA A 412 -8.64 32.80 9.66
CA ALA A 412 -9.07 31.45 10.00
C ALA A 412 -9.15 31.25 11.53
N LEU A 413 -8.16 31.77 12.26
CA LEU A 413 -8.16 31.71 13.73
C LEU A 413 -9.27 32.56 14.34
N ALA A 414 -9.56 33.74 13.77
CA ALA A 414 -10.68 34.58 14.20
C ALA A 414 -12.04 33.92 13.92
N ALA A 415 -12.19 33.24 12.78
CA ALA A 415 -13.39 32.47 12.46
C ALA A 415 -13.61 31.32 13.46
N GLU A 416 -12.54 30.62 13.84
CA GLU A 416 -12.64 29.53 14.82
C GLU A 416 -12.90 30.05 16.25
N ALA A 417 -12.28 31.16 16.65
CA ALA A 417 -12.60 31.83 17.92
C ALA A 417 -14.08 32.26 17.98
N ALA A 418 -14.63 32.79 16.88
CA ALA A 418 -16.04 33.15 16.79
C ALA A 418 -16.96 31.92 16.89
N ARG A 419 -16.59 30.81 16.25
CA ARG A 419 -17.33 29.54 16.32
C ARG A 419 -17.38 29.00 17.75
N LEU A 420 -16.26 29.01 18.47
CA LEU A 420 -16.17 28.56 19.86
C LEU A 420 -17.02 29.43 20.81
N LYS A 421 -17.02 30.76 20.61
CA LYS A 421 -17.89 31.69 21.35
C LYS A 421 -19.37 31.38 21.13
N ASN A 422 -19.76 31.12 19.88
CA ASN A 422 -21.15 30.77 19.54
C ASN A 422 -21.56 29.43 20.16
N ALA A 423 -20.66 28.44 20.19
CA ALA A 423 -20.90 27.16 20.85
C ALA A 423 -21.07 27.31 22.37
N ALA A 424 -20.26 28.16 23.01
CA ALA A 424 -20.38 28.46 24.44
C ALA A 424 -21.67 29.24 24.79
N ALA A 425 -22.26 29.96 23.83
CA ALA A 425 -23.47 30.76 24.00
C ALA A 425 -24.76 30.01 23.62
N ALA A 426 -24.66 28.82 23.00
CA ALA A 426 -25.82 28.06 22.59
C ALA A 426 -26.67 27.66 23.82
N PRO A 427 -27.99 27.92 23.81
CA PRO A 427 -28.85 27.53 24.91
C PRO A 427 -28.82 26.02 25.09
N LYS A 428 -28.66 25.56 26.33
CA LYS A 428 -28.75 24.12 26.66
C LYS A 428 -30.10 23.61 26.17
N ALA A 429 -30.08 22.77 25.13
CA ALA A 429 -31.27 22.05 24.72
C ALA A 429 -31.69 21.18 25.92
N GLY A 430 -32.75 21.61 26.61
CA GLY A 430 -33.31 20.85 27.72
C GLY A 430 -33.72 19.46 27.23
N PRO A 431 -33.66 18.44 28.08
CA PRO A 431 -34.10 17.10 27.70
C PRO A 431 -35.55 17.19 27.22
N SER A 432 -35.79 16.78 25.96
CA SER A 432 -37.13 16.61 25.44
C SER A 432 -37.83 15.57 26.32
N ARG A 433 -38.83 15.99 27.09
CA ARG A 433 -39.71 15.05 27.78
C ARG A 433 -40.54 14.32 26.73
N GLY A 434 -40.10 13.11 26.39
CA GLY A 434 -40.81 12.12 25.58
C GLY A 434 -41.01 10.86 26.40
#